data_AF-F8D359-F1
#
_entry.id   AF-F8D359-F1
#
_cell.length_a   1.000
_cell.length_b   1.000
_cell.length_c   1.000
_cell.angle_alpha   90.00
_cell.angle_beta   90.00
_cell.angle_gamma   90.00
#
_symmetry.space_group_name_H-M   'P 1'
#
loop_
_entity.id
_entity.type
_entity.pdbx_description
1 polymer ?
#
loop_
_entity_poly.entity_id
_entity_poly.type
_entity_poly.pdbx_seq_one_letter_code
_entity_poly.pdbx_strand_id
1 'polypeptide(L)'
;MSSTSHASRPTFRSLIDRFGFRHLLATTLVLVSATILLGIAAKATGSGLACNANWPRCDGGPFNLFPASLPSFYEWIHRFVAMFAGFAIIGSAIAAWRLPSVDRRVTALIVLGTLLTPVQVALGRETVTQYTLDILSLHFWTAILIFSMFAVATVLVWESSLTAGAVTGALGFGLVAVPLHVALSPTDLGLVTDYSPTVQLLQYAATLALLAAIIVATMGSRRRFDDRLLRWLLSGSAVLVLAVAYLGRRTVMTYSPALDGLYVALAAVLAVAFGAGIYRSRTAATRSP
;
A
#
# COMPACT_ATOMS: atom_id res chain seq x y z
N MET A 1 12.13 15.09 55.54
CA MET A 1 11.32 15.49 54.37
C MET A 1 11.97 14.91 53.13
N SER A 2 11.47 13.78 52.62
CA SER A 2 11.95 13.19 51.36
C SER A 2 10.90 13.48 50.30
N SER A 3 11.21 14.40 49.38
CA SER A 3 10.37 14.70 48.23
C SER A 3 10.54 13.58 47.20
N THR A 4 9.55 12.70 47.09
CA THR A 4 9.46 11.76 45.97
C THR A 4 9.10 12.54 44.71
N SER A 5 10.11 12.82 43.89
CA SER A 5 9.94 13.34 42.54
C SER A 5 9.22 12.29 41.68
N HIS A 6 7.91 12.45 41.51
CA HIS A 6 7.19 11.76 40.45
C HIS A 6 7.69 12.29 39.10
N ALA A 7 8.64 11.59 38.51
CA ALA A 7 8.98 11.77 37.11
C ALA A 7 7.72 11.48 36.28
N SER A 8 7.10 12.54 35.75
CA SER A 8 5.99 12.49 34.81
C SER A 8 6.36 11.56 33.66
N ARG A 9 5.86 10.32 33.69
CA ARG A 9 6.03 9.38 32.56
C ARG A 9 5.32 9.98 31.34
N PRO A 10 5.91 9.92 30.14
CA PRO A 10 5.47 10.75 29.03
C PRO A 10 4.07 10.35 28.56
N THR A 11 3.27 11.36 28.24
CA THR A 11 1.91 11.32 27.67
C THR A 11 1.72 10.35 26.50
N PHE A 12 2.79 9.93 25.82
CA PHE A 12 2.76 8.92 24.75
C PHE A 12 2.20 7.55 25.16
N ARG A 13 2.42 7.09 26.41
CA ARG A 13 1.77 5.85 26.88
C ARG A 13 0.25 6.00 26.88
N SER A 14 -0.26 7.12 27.38
CA SER A 14 -1.70 7.37 27.51
C SER A 14 -2.48 7.27 26.19
N LEU A 15 -1.95 7.76 25.07
CA LEU A 15 -2.65 7.69 23.78
C LEU A 15 -2.62 6.29 23.16
N ILE A 16 -1.50 5.58 23.26
CA ILE A 16 -1.40 4.20 22.77
C ILE A 16 -2.19 3.25 23.68
N ASP A 17 -2.25 3.51 24.98
CA ASP A 17 -3.09 2.76 25.91
C ASP A 17 -4.59 3.00 25.63
N ARG A 18 -4.96 4.20 25.13
CA ARG A 18 -6.36 4.56 24.81
C ARG A 18 -6.83 4.07 23.44
N PHE A 19 -5.97 4.11 22.41
CA PHE A 19 -6.35 3.74 21.03
C PHE A 19 -5.72 2.41 20.57
N GLY A 20 -4.65 1.92 21.20
CA GLY A 20 -3.98 0.66 20.87
C GLY A 20 -3.01 0.76 19.69
N PHE A 21 -1.84 0.12 19.83
CA PHE A 21 -0.82 0.02 18.76
C PHE A 21 -1.37 -0.52 17.43
N ARG A 22 -2.36 -1.42 17.51
CA ARG A 22 -3.06 -2.00 16.36
C ARG A 22 -3.73 -0.94 15.47
N HIS A 23 -4.39 0.05 16.08
CA HIS A 23 -5.09 1.10 15.37
C HIS A 23 -4.12 2.17 14.85
N LEU A 24 -3.05 2.47 15.57
CA LEU A 24 -1.97 3.34 15.06
C LEU A 24 -1.40 2.80 13.74
N LEU A 25 -1.12 1.50 13.70
CA LEU A 25 -0.54 0.87 12.51
C LEU A 25 -1.54 0.83 11.34
N ALA A 26 -2.82 0.56 11.62
CA ALA A 26 -3.89 0.63 10.62
C ALA A 26 -4.06 2.06 10.06
N THR A 27 -4.09 3.08 10.92
CA THR A 27 -4.15 4.49 10.50
C THR A 27 -2.93 4.87 9.66
N THR A 28 -1.74 4.40 10.04
CA THR A 28 -0.51 4.63 9.27
C THR A 28 -0.61 3.99 7.88
N LEU A 29 -1.10 2.75 7.78
CA LEU A 29 -1.32 2.07 6.51
C LEU A 29 -2.34 2.81 5.61
N VAL A 30 -3.42 3.34 6.19
CA VAL A 30 -4.40 4.17 5.48
C VAL A 30 -3.75 5.44 4.94
N LEU A 31 -2.96 6.16 5.76
CA LEU A 31 -2.25 7.36 5.34
C LEU A 31 -1.22 7.09 4.24
N VAL A 32 -0.48 5.98 4.32
CA VAL A 32 0.44 5.54 3.27
C VAL A 32 -0.32 5.26 1.97
N SER A 33 -1.45 4.53 2.06
CA SER A 33 -2.30 4.23 0.90
C SER A 33 -2.84 5.51 0.26
N ALA A 34 -3.37 6.42 1.07
CA ALA A 34 -3.87 7.72 0.62
C ALA A 34 -2.75 8.55 -0.05
N THR A 35 -1.55 8.55 0.52
CA THR A 35 -0.38 9.25 -0.06
C THR A 35 -0.05 8.71 -1.45
N ILE A 36 -0.02 7.37 -1.61
CA ILE A 36 0.24 6.72 -2.90
C ILE A 36 -0.83 7.13 -3.92
N LEU A 37 -2.11 7.04 -3.55
CA LEU A 37 -3.24 7.37 -4.43
C LEU A 37 -3.26 8.85 -4.83
N LEU A 38 -2.96 9.76 -3.91
CA LEU A 38 -2.84 11.20 -4.22
C LEU A 38 -1.67 11.48 -5.16
N GLY A 39 -0.53 10.78 -5.01
CA GLY A 39 0.60 10.92 -5.93
C GLY A 39 0.26 10.44 -7.34
N ILE A 40 -0.54 9.37 -7.44
CA ILE A 40 -1.07 8.86 -8.71
C ILE A 40 -2.05 9.84 -9.33
N ALA A 41 -2.95 10.44 -8.54
CA ALA A 41 -3.84 11.48 -8.99
C ALA A 41 -3.05 12.68 -9.55
N ALA A 42 -2.05 13.19 -8.82
CA ALA A 42 -1.21 14.30 -9.27
C ALA A 42 -0.45 13.98 -10.58
N LYS A 43 0.05 12.74 -10.75
CA LYS A 43 0.64 12.31 -12.03
C LYS A 43 -0.42 12.26 -13.13
N ALA A 44 -1.57 11.67 -12.86
CA ALA A 44 -2.59 11.39 -13.86
C ALA A 44 -3.27 12.67 -14.38
N THR A 45 -3.38 13.70 -13.55
CA THR A 45 -3.88 15.03 -13.93
C THR A 45 -2.82 15.89 -14.66
N GLY A 46 -1.61 15.37 -14.88
CA GLY A 46 -0.50 16.15 -15.46
C GLY A 46 0.04 17.22 -14.52
N SER A 47 -0.24 17.13 -13.22
CA SER A 47 0.06 18.18 -12.25
C SER A 47 1.49 18.18 -11.74
N GLY A 48 2.34 17.19 -12.04
CA GLY A 48 3.61 16.97 -11.32
C GLY A 48 4.71 18.04 -11.45
N LEU A 49 4.44 19.17 -12.10
CA LEU A 49 5.30 20.37 -12.15
C LEU A 49 4.51 21.68 -11.89
N ALA A 50 3.24 21.58 -11.50
CA ALA A 50 2.35 22.70 -11.28
C ALA A 50 2.75 23.59 -10.09
N CYS A 51 3.50 23.07 -9.11
CA CYS A 51 4.11 23.86 -8.04
C CYS A 51 5.40 24.61 -8.49
N ASN A 52 5.58 24.89 -9.79
CA ASN A 52 6.75 25.56 -10.39
C ASN A 52 8.10 24.89 -10.09
N ALA A 53 8.13 23.55 -10.10
CA ALA A 53 9.30 22.74 -9.72
C ALA A 53 9.90 23.08 -8.34
N ASN A 54 9.12 23.74 -7.47
CA ASN A 54 9.53 24.08 -6.12
C ASN A 54 9.27 22.90 -5.18
N TRP A 55 10.19 22.69 -4.26
CA TRP A 55 10.05 21.75 -3.16
C TRP A 55 10.92 22.25 -1.98
N PRO A 56 10.40 22.30 -0.74
CA PRO A 56 9.10 21.84 -0.28
C PRO A 56 7.94 22.82 -0.52
N ARG A 57 8.24 24.03 -1.03
CA ARG A 57 7.25 25.08 -1.34
C ARG A 57 6.40 24.72 -2.57
N CYS A 58 5.30 25.44 -2.77
CA CYS A 58 4.50 25.40 -3.99
C CYS A 58 4.55 26.77 -4.71
N ASP A 59 3.43 27.30 -5.19
CA ASP A 59 3.36 28.41 -6.15
C ASP A 59 2.54 29.64 -5.67
N GLY A 60 1.93 29.60 -4.48
CA GLY A 60 1.08 30.70 -3.99
C GLY A 60 0.95 30.84 -2.47
N GLY A 61 0.21 31.86 -2.04
CA GLY A 61 -0.01 32.19 -0.63
C GLY A 61 1.25 32.69 0.11
N PRO A 62 1.19 32.84 1.45
CA PRO A 62 2.33 33.29 2.24
C PRO A 62 3.56 32.40 2.02
N PHE A 63 4.70 33.02 1.70
CA PHE A 63 5.98 32.35 1.43
C PHE A 63 5.93 31.28 0.31
N ASN A 64 4.94 31.34 -0.59
CA ASN A 64 4.69 30.34 -1.64
C ASN A 64 4.45 28.93 -1.10
N LEU A 65 3.77 28.79 0.05
CA LEU A 65 3.51 27.49 0.69
C LEU A 65 2.22 26.80 0.25
N PHE A 66 1.32 27.51 -0.44
CA PHE A 66 -0.02 27.06 -0.82
C PHE A 66 -0.17 26.96 -2.33
N PRO A 67 -1.15 26.19 -2.83
CA PRO A 67 -1.39 26.10 -4.26
C PRO A 67 -2.11 27.35 -4.79
N ALA A 68 -1.68 27.85 -5.95
CA ALA A 68 -2.32 28.97 -6.65
C ALA A 68 -3.38 28.50 -7.67
N SER A 69 -3.42 27.21 -7.99
CA SER A 69 -4.30 26.64 -9.03
C SER A 69 -4.79 25.23 -8.68
N LEU A 70 -5.80 24.73 -9.39
CA LEU A 70 -6.27 23.35 -9.21
C LEU A 70 -5.20 22.30 -9.59
N PRO A 71 -4.41 22.46 -10.67
CA PRO A 71 -3.28 21.56 -10.92
C PRO A 71 -2.27 21.54 -9.75
N SER A 72 -1.85 22.70 -9.23
CA SER A 72 -0.89 22.76 -8.11
C SER A 72 -1.49 22.27 -6.79
N PHE A 73 -2.81 22.31 -6.63
CA PHE A 73 -3.51 21.70 -5.50
C PHE A 73 -3.27 20.19 -5.42
N TYR A 74 -3.25 19.44 -6.53
CA TYR A 74 -3.01 18.00 -6.50
C TYR A 74 -1.60 17.64 -6.00
N GLU A 75 -0.58 18.37 -6.41
CA GLU A 75 0.77 18.21 -5.86
C GLU A 75 0.82 18.58 -4.38
N TRP A 76 0.22 19.72 -4.02
CA TRP A 76 0.25 20.22 -2.66
C TRP A 76 -0.45 19.28 -1.69
N ILE A 77 -1.64 18.77 -2.03
CA ILE A 77 -2.40 17.88 -1.15
C ILE A 77 -1.68 16.54 -0.96
N HIS A 78 -1.02 16.04 -2.01
CA HIS A 78 -0.16 14.86 -1.90
C HIS A 78 0.96 15.10 -0.86
N ARG A 79 1.69 16.21 -0.96
CA ARG A 79 2.77 16.57 0.00
C ARG A 79 2.23 16.77 1.42
N PHE A 80 1.07 17.41 1.56
CA PHE A 80 0.42 17.64 2.84
C PHE A 80 0.07 16.33 3.54
N VAL A 81 -0.59 15.40 2.84
CA VAL A 81 -0.92 14.07 3.38
C VAL A 81 0.33 13.22 3.62
N ALA A 82 1.34 13.30 2.74
CA ALA A 82 2.62 12.62 2.91
C ALA A 82 3.34 13.03 4.20
N MET A 83 3.25 14.30 4.60
CA MET A 83 3.79 14.79 5.89
C MET A 83 3.16 14.05 7.08
N PHE A 84 1.82 13.93 7.11
CA PHE A 84 1.13 13.18 8.18
C PHE A 84 1.43 11.69 8.13
N ALA A 85 1.53 11.10 6.93
CA ALA A 85 1.99 9.72 6.78
C ALA A 85 3.41 9.54 7.36
N GLY A 86 4.33 10.47 7.09
CA GLY A 86 5.68 10.48 7.66
C GLY A 86 5.68 10.51 9.19
N PHE A 87 4.89 11.40 9.80
CA PHE A 87 4.74 11.43 11.27
C PHE A 87 4.13 10.14 11.82
N ALA A 88 3.13 9.56 11.16
CA ALA A 88 2.52 8.30 11.57
C ALA A 88 3.49 7.11 11.46
N ILE A 89 4.31 7.06 10.42
CA ILE A 89 5.40 6.09 10.24
C ILE A 89 6.43 6.19 11.38
N ILE A 90 6.91 7.40 11.66
CA ILE A 90 7.87 7.64 12.76
C ILE A 90 7.25 7.26 14.11
N GLY A 91 6.02 7.69 14.36
CA GLY A 91 5.26 7.36 15.57
C GLY A 91 5.09 5.84 15.74
N SER A 92 4.76 5.13 14.67
CA SER A 92 4.67 3.67 14.65
C SER A 92 5.99 2.99 14.97
N ALA A 93 7.11 3.48 14.43
CA ALA A 93 8.43 2.92 14.72
C ALA A 93 8.86 3.15 16.17
N ILE A 94 8.66 4.37 16.69
CA ILE A 94 8.94 4.69 18.10
C ILE A 94 8.07 3.83 19.03
N ALA A 95 6.78 3.67 18.72
CA ALA A 95 5.87 2.83 19.48
C ALA A 95 6.31 1.36 19.46
N ALA A 96 6.59 0.81 18.27
CA ALA A 96 7.03 -0.58 18.09
C ALA A 96 8.35 -0.88 18.81
N TRP A 97 9.25 0.10 18.90
CA TRP A 97 10.54 -0.06 19.58
C TRP A 97 10.42 0.07 21.11
N ARG A 98 9.51 0.91 21.60
CA ARG A 98 9.34 1.17 23.04
C ARG A 98 8.40 0.21 23.75
N LEU A 99 7.50 -0.46 23.02
CA LEU A 99 6.53 -1.40 23.58
C LEU A 99 7.12 -2.81 23.60
N PRO A 100 7.45 -3.38 24.78
CA PRO A 100 8.06 -4.71 24.86
C PRO A 100 7.14 -5.84 24.39
N SER A 101 5.83 -5.58 24.32
CA SER A 101 4.82 -6.53 23.86
C SER A 101 4.73 -6.65 22.34
N VAL A 102 5.41 -5.80 21.57
CA VAL A 102 5.39 -5.86 20.10
C VAL A 102 6.42 -6.89 19.61
N ASP A 103 5.98 -7.78 18.72
CA ASP A 103 6.84 -8.81 18.11
C ASP A 103 8.02 -8.18 17.37
N ARG A 104 9.22 -8.76 17.54
CA ARG A 104 10.47 -8.26 16.91
C ARG A 104 10.38 -8.19 15.38
N ARG A 105 9.62 -9.10 14.73
CA ARG A 105 9.37 -9.09 13.29
C ARG A 105 8.56 -7.87 12.87
N VAL A 106 7.55 -7.50 13.66
CA VAL A 106 6.74 -6.28 13.46
C VAL A 106 7.62 -5.05 13.61
N THR A 107 8.42 -4.98 14.68
CA THR A 107 9.35 -3.87 14.91
C THR A 107 10.37 -3.74 13.77
N ALA A 108 10.95 -4.85 13.30
CA ALA A 108 11.91 -4.84 12.19
C ALA A 108 11.29 -4.31 10.88
N LEU A 109 10.09 -4.76 10.52
CA LEU A 109 9.38 -4.29 9.33
C LEU A 109 9.08 -2.79 9.41
N ILE A 110 8.56 -2.31 10.53
CA ILE A 110 8.21 -0.90 10.70
C ILE A 110 9.47 -0.03 10.69
N VAL A 111 10.53 -0.44 11.39
CA VAL A 111 11.80 0.32 11.41
C VAL A 111 12.42 0.38 10.02
N LEU A 112 12.52 -0.74 9.30
CA LEU A 112 13.07 -0.74 7.94
C LEU A 112 12.20 0.10 6.99
N GLY A 113 10.87 0.04 7.12
CA GLY A 113 9.97 0.92 6.36
C GLY A 113 10.20 2.40 6.66
N THR A 114 10.38 2.75 7.94
CA THR A 114 10.73 4.12 8.37
C THR A 114 12.08 4.58 7.81
N LEU A 115 13.07 3.70 7.75
CA LEU A 115 14.38 4.01 7.15
C LEU A 115 14.33 4.20 5.63
N LEU A 116 13.37 3.55 4.95
CA LEU A 116 13.12 3.77 3.52
C LEU A 116 12.37 5.08 3.25
N THR A 117 11.61 5.62 4.22
CA THR A 117 10.84 6.87 4.02
C THR A 117 11.69 8.08 3.63
N PRO A 118 12.89 8.33 4.20
CA PRO A 118 13.79 9.38 3.69
C PRO A 118 14.17 9.20 2.21
N VAL A 119 14.40 7.95 1.76
CA VAL A 119 14.64 7.65 0.35
C VAL A 119 13.41 7.98 -0.50
N GLN A 120 12.21 7.63 0.00
CA GLN A 120 10.94 7.97 -0.64
C GLN A 120 10.75 9.49 -0.77
N VAL A 121 11.11 10.26 0.26
CA VAL A 121 11.03 11.73 0.26
C VAL A 121 12.02 12.32 -0.77
N ALA A 122 13.25 11.82 -0.81
CA ALA A 122 14.25 12.25 -1.80
C ALA A 122 13.78 11.95 -3.23
N LEU A 123 13.33 10.72 -3.50
CA LEU A 123 12.75 10.36 -4.79
C LEU A 123 11.53 11.23 -5.13
N GLY A 124 10.69 11.54 -4.14
CA GLY A 124 9.52 12.40 -4.30
C GLY A 124 9.89 13.83 -4.72
N ARG A 125 10.93 14.42 -4.13
CA ARG A 125 11.51 15.68 -4.61
C ARG A 125 11.95 15.56 -6.07
N GLU A 126 12.66 14.49 -6.42
CA GLU A 126 13.16 14.31 -7.79
C GLU A 126 12.03 14.12 -8.82
N THR A 127 10.86 13.63 -8.40
CA THR A 127 9.67 13.59 -9.28
C THR A 127 9.17 14.96 -9.69
N VAL A 128 9.59 16.06 -9.04
CA VAL A 128 9.19 17.44 -9.38
C VAL A 128 10.37 18.33 -9.81
N THR A 129 11.61 17.90 -9.60
CA THR A 129 12.82 18.66 -10.02
C THR A 129 13.48 18.09 -11.27
N GLN A 130 13.47 16.76 -11.46
CA GLN A 130 14.09 16.09 -12.61
C GLN A 130 13.04 15.48 -13.55
N TYR A 131 11.92 15.02 -13.01
CA TYR A 131 10.75 14.52 -13.76
C TYR A 131 11.10 13.49 -14.86
N THR A 132 11.82 12.41 -14.50
CA THR A 132 12.13 11.31 -15.45
C THR A 132 11.31 10.05 -15.16
N LEU A 133 11.03 9.25 -16.19
CA LEU A 133 10.24 8.01 -16.05
C LEU A 133 10.86 7.03 -15.04
N ASP A 134 12.19 6.95 -14.98
CA ASP A 134 12.90 6.09 -14.04
C ASP A 134 12.70 6.53 -12.59
N ILE A 135 12.77 7.84 -12.32
CA ILE A 135 12.53 8.40 -10.98
C ILE A 135 11.08 8.19 -10.56
N LEU A 136 10.12 8.43 -11.47
CA LEU A 136 8.70 8.17 -11.22
C LEU A 136 8.44 6.67 -10.94
N SER A 137 9.18 5.78 -11.60
CA SER A 137 9.09 4.32 -11.37
C SER A 137 9.70 3.94 -10.03
N LEU A 138 10.91 4.41 -9.72
CA LEU A 138 11.60 4.15 -8.45
C LEU A 138 10.80 4.68 -7.26
N HIS A 139 10.26 5.89 -7.37
CA HIS A 139 9.40 6.48 -6.34
C HIS A 139 8.15 5.62 -6.10
N PHE A 140 7.50 5.15 -7.17
CA PHE A 140 6.32 4.28 -7.04
C PHE A 140 6.65 2.93 -6.38
N TRP A 141 7.67 2.22 -6.84
CA TRP A 141 8.00 0.90 -6.32
C TRP A 141 8.56 0.94 -4.89
N THR A 142 9.28 1.99 -4.53
CA THR A 142 9.70 2.23 -3.15
C THR A 142 8.49 2.47 -2.24
N ALA A 143 7.48 3.20 -2.70
CA ALA A 143 6.20 3.35 -1.99
C ALA A 143 5.47 2.01 -1.82
N ILE A 144 5.40 1.16 -2.86
CA ILE A 144 4.78 -0.18 -2.80
C ILE A 144 5.52 -1.09 -1.80
N LEU A 145 6.85 -1.01 -1.73
CA LEU A 145 7.64 -1.73 -0.75
C LEU A 145 7.30 -1.29 0.67
N ILE A 146 7.31 0.03 0.96
CA ILE A 146 6.93 0.58 2.27
C ILE A 146 5.50 0.16 2.63
N PHE A 147 4.55 0.29 1.71
CA PHE A 147 3.16 -0.15 1.89
C PHE A 147 3.10 -1.64 2.26
N SER A 148 3.81 -2.50 1.54
CA SER A 148 3.79 -3.95 1.78
C SER A 148 4.35 -4.30 3.15
N MET A 149 5.41 -3.63 3.59
CA MET A 149 6.00 -3.82 4.93
C MET A 149 5.03 -3.43 6.05
N PHE A 150 4.36 -2.29 5.91
CA PHE A 150 3.34 -1.85 6.86
C PHE A 150 2.08 -2.72 6.82
N ALA A 151 1.69 -3.22 5.64
CA ALA A 151 0.58 -4.15 5.49
C ALA A 151 0.87 -5.50 6.19
N VAL A 152 2.06 -6.08 5.96
CA VAL A 152 2.50 -7.30 6.66
C VAL A 152 2.56 -7.07 8.17
N ALA A 153 3.15 -5.96 8.62
CA ALA A 153 3.20 -5.61 10.04
C ALA A 153 1.79 -5.48 10.66
N THR A 154 0.86 -4.87 9.93
CA THR A 154 -0.55 -4.76 10.33
C THR A 154 -1.17 -6.14 10.49
N VAL A 155 -1.01 -7.02 9.50
CA VAL A 155 -1.56 -8.38 9.55
C VAL A 155 -0.97 -9.20 10.70
N LEU A 156 0.34 -9.08 10.99
CA LEU A 156 0.98 -9.74 12.14
C LEU A 156 0.37 -9.29 13.47
N VAL A 157 0.11 -8.00 13.63
CA VAL A 157 -0.44 -7.44 14.88
C VAL A 157 -1.90 -7.85 15.10
N TRP A 158 -2.65 -8.05 14.03
CA TRP A 158 -4.06 -8.49 14.03
C TRP A 158 -4.22 -10.01 13.88
N GLU A 159 -3.13 -10.77 13.85
CA GLU A 159 -3.12 -12.18 13.46
C GLU A 159 -4.03 -13.06 14.34
N SER A 160 -4.10 -12.77 15.65
CA SER A 160 -4.99 -13.45 16.59
C SER A 160 -6.48 -13.30 16.27
N SER A 161 -6.84 -12.27 15.50
CA SER A 161 -8.21 -11.92 15.14
C SER A 161 -8.58 -12.39 13.73
N LEU A 162 -7.63 -12.94 12.96
CA LEU A 162 -7.87 -13.42 11.61
C LEU A 162 -8.56 -14.79 11.62
N THR A 163 -9.83 -14.80 11.23
CA THR A 163 -10.62 -16.03 11.12
C THR A 163 -10.42 -16.72 9.77
N ALA A 164 -10.81 -17.99 9.66
CA ALA A 164 -10.86 -18.70 8.37
C ALA A 164 -11.79 -17.98 7.36
N GLY A 165 -12.86 -17.37 7.87
CA GLY A 165 -13.76 -16.52 7.10
C GLY A 165 -13.06 -15.27 6.55
N ALA A 166 -12.22 -14.61 7.35
CA ALA A 166 -11.45 -13.45 6.90
C ALA A 166 -10.46 -13.82 5.78
N VAL A 167 -9.80 -14.98 5.87
CA VAL A 167 -8.92 -15.48 4.78
C VAL A 167 -9.71 -15.72 3.50
N THR A 168 -10.86 -16.40 3.62
CA THR A 168 -11.73 -16.69 2.46
C THR A 168 -12.31 -15.39 1.87
N GLY A 169 -12.66 -14.42 2.71
CA GLY A 169 -13.13 -13.10 2.31
C GLY A 169 -12.05 -12.30 1.57
N ALA A 170 -10.80 -12.32 2.06
CA ALA A 170 -9.66 -11.69 1.37
C ALA A 170 -9.43 -12.32 -0.02
N LEU A 171 -9.53 -13.64 -0.14
CA LEU A 171 -9.44 -14.32 -1.44
C LEU A 171 -10.60 -13.96 -2.37
N GLY A 172 -11.83 -13.87 -1.85
CA GLY A 172 -13.00 -13.42 -2.60
C GLY A 172 -12.88 -11.98 -3.08
N PHE A 173 -12.37 -11.09 -2.23
CA PHE A 173 -12.08 -9.71 -2.60
C PHE A 173 -11.00 -9.65 -3.69
N GLY A 174 -9.94 -10.45 -3.58
CA GLY A 174 -8.92 -10.59 -4.62
C GLY A 174 -9.50 -11.06 -5.95
N LEU A 175 -10.37 -12.07 -5.94
CA LEU A 175 -11.05 -12.59 -7.13
C LEU A 175 -11.87 -11.52 -7.88
N VAL A 176 -12.48 -10.57 -7.15
CA VAL A 176 -13.23 -9.45 -7.74
C VAL A 176 -12.30 -8.31 -8.17
N ALA A 177 -11.25 -8.03 -7.39
CA ALA A 177 -10.34 -6.92 -7.66
C ALA A 177 -9.44 -7.17 -8.89
N VAL A 178 -9.12 -8.42 -9.24
CA VAL A 178 -8.34 -8.76 -10.45
C VAL A 178 -9.05 -8.33 -11.75
N PRO A 179 -10.28 -8.78 -12.06
CA PRO A 179 -10.96 -8.35 -13.28
C PRO A 179 -11.25 -6.85 -13.27
N LEU A 180 -11.48 -6.25 -12.11
CA LEU A 180 -11.60 -4.78 -12.00
C LEU A 180 -10.29 -4.08 -12.38
N HIS A 181 -9.14 -4.58 -11.91
CA HIS A 181 -7.82 -4.05 -12.25
C HIS A 181 -7.53 -4.15 -13.75
N VAL A 182 -7.93 -5.24 -14.41
CA VAL A 182 -7.81 -5.41 -15.86
C VAL A 182 -8.79 -4.51 -16.62
N ALA A 183 -10.05 -4.47 -16.21
CA ALA A 183 -11.08 -3.65 -16.87
C ALA A 183 -10.75 -2.15 -16.85
N LEU A 184 -10.08 -1.68 -15.80
CA LEU A 184 -9.63 -0.29 -15.63
C LEU A 184 -8.26 -0.01 -16.28
N SER A 185 -7.65 -0.98 -16.94
CA SER A 185 -6.37 -0.80 -17.64
C SER A 185 -6.58 -0.57 -19.14
N PRO A 186 -5.74 0.25 -19.80
CA PRO A 186 -5.90 0.60 -21.22
C PRO A 186 -5.33 -0.52 -22.11
N THR A 187 -5.94 -1.69 -22.03
CA THR A 187 -5.61 -2.85 -22.89
C THR A 187 -6.69 -3.01 -23.95
N ASP A 188 -6.41 -3.74 -25.03
CA ASP A 188 -7.39 -4.05 -26.08
C ASP A 188 -8.65 -4.78 -25.56
N LEU A 189 -8.56 -5.39 -24.36
CA LEU A 189 -9.66 -6.08 -23.67
C LEU A 189 -10.33 -5.21 -22.57
N GLY A 190 -9.81 -4.02 -22.32
CA GLY A 190 -10.31 -3.10 -21.30
C GLY A 190 -11.69 -2.53 -21.65
N LEU A 191 -12.51 -2.28 -20.65
CA LEU A 191 -13.82 -1.61 -20.83
C LEU A 191 -13.69 -0.10 -21.00
N VAL A 192 -12.48 0.43 -20.83
CA VAL A 192 -12.19 1.85 -20.82
C VAL A 192 -11.42 2.24 -22.08
N THR A 193 -12.04 3.09 -22.89
CA THR A 193 -11.41 3.69 -24.08
C THR A 193 -10.46 4.84 -23.74
N ASP A 194 -10.70 5.53 -22.62
CA ASP A 194 -9.93 6.70 -22.17
C ASP A 194 -9.29 6.50 -20.79
N TYR A 195 -7.96 6.52 -20.72
CA TYR A 195 -7.21 6.35 -19.46
C TYR A 195 -7.20 7.62 -18.58
N SER A 196 -8.41 8.08 -18.23
CA SER A 196 -8.66 9.29 -17.44
C SER A 196 -8.07 9.22 -16.02
N PRO A 197 -7.82 10.37 -15.35
CA PRO A 197 -7.26 10.39 -14.00
C PRO A 197 -8.02 9.52 -12.99
N THR A 198 -9.35 9.52 -13.08
CA THR A 198 -10.21 8.69 -12.22
C THR A 198 -9.99 7.19 -12.47
N VAL A 199 -9.84 6.78 -13.73
CA VAL A 199 -9.58 5.39 -14.09
C VAL A 199 -8.22 4.95 -13.55
N GLN A 200 -7.17 5.77 -13.71
CA GLN A 200 -5.86 5.45 -13.14
C GLN A 200 -5.96 5.30 -11.62
N LEU A 201 -6.60 6.27 -10.94
CA LEU A 201 -6.78 6.23 -9.48
C LEU A 201 -7.48 4.95 -9.02
N LEU A 202 -8.57 4.55 -9.69
CA LEU A 202 -9.32 3.33 -9.38
C LEU A 202 -8.49 2.07 -9.66
N GLN A 203 -7.75 2.02 -10.77
CA GLN A 203 -6.89 0.88 -11.10
C GLN A 203 -5.81 0.67 -10.03
N TYR A 204 -5.15 1.75 -9.60
CA TYR A 204 -4.12 1.65 -8.58
C TYR A 204 -4.69 1.44 -7.16
N ALA A 205 -5.91 1.92 -6.88
CA ALA A 205 -6.63 1.53 -5.67
C ALA A 205 -6.91 0.01 -5.66
N ALA A 206 -7.36 -0.55 -6.77
CA ALA A 206 -7.51 -2.00 -6.93
C ALA A 206 -6.16 -2.74 -6.77
N THR A 207 -5.06 -2.16 -7.24
CA THR A 207 -3.70 -2.72 -7.06
C THR A 207 -3.32 -2.82 -5.59
N LEU A 208 -3.46 -1.74 -4.81
CA LEU A 208 -3.15 -1.74 -3.38
C LEU A 208 -4.05 -2.72 -2.62
N ALA A 209 -5.31 -2.79 -3.01
CA ALA A 209 -6.28 -3.67 -2.39
C ALA A 209 -5.98 -5.16 -2.70
N LEU A 210 -5.53 -5.48 -3.93
CA LEU A 210 -5.02 -6.80 -4.30
C LEU A 210 -3.80 -7.21 -3.48
N LEU A 211 -2.84 -6.30 -3.32
CA LEU A 211 -1.65 -6.52 -2.49
C LEU A 211 -2.04 -6.79 -1.03
N ALA A 212 -2.92 -5.98 -0.44
CA ALA A 212 -3.39 -6.19 0.93
C ALA A 212 -4.13 -7.54 1.07
N ALA A 213 -5.01 -7.87 0.12
CA ALA A 213 -5.77 -9.11 0.13
C ALA A 213 -4.87 -10.35 0.05
N ILE A 214 -3.86 -10.36 -0.82
CA ILE A 214 -2.95 -11.50 -0.93
C ILE A 214 -2.04 -11.63 0.29
N ILE A 215 -1.64 -10.52 0.92
CA ILE A 215 -0.88 -10.53 2.19
C ILE A 215 -1.73 -11.17 3.29
N VAL A 216 -2.98 -10.71 3.48
CA VAL A 216 -3.92 -11.28 4.46
C VAL A 216 -4.14 -12.77 4.21
N ALA A 217 -4.41 -13.16 2.97
CA ALA A 217 -4.67 -14.56 2.63
C ALA A 217 -3.44 -15.45 2.85
N THR A 218 -2.26 -15.01 2.43
CA THR A 218 -1.02 -15.77 2.56
C THR A 218 -0.62 -15.97 4.02
N MET A 219 -0.74 -14.93 4.85
CA MET A 219 -0.36 -15.02 6.26
C MET A 219 -1.43 -15.75 7.08
N GLY A 220 -2.70 -15.41 6.90
CA GLY A 220 -3.81 -16.03 7.63
C GLY A 220 -3.95 -17.52 7.31
N SER A 221 -3.71 -17.94 6.06
CA SER A 221 -3.76 -19.35 5.69
C SER A 221 -2.71 -20.20 6.39
N ARG A 222 -1.48 -19.68 6.58
CA ARG A 222 -0.38 -20.38 7.27
C ARG A 222 -0.71 -20.72 8.73
N ARG A 223 -1.54 -19.90 9.38
CA ARG A 223 -1.99 -20.12 10.76
C ARG A 223 -3.25 -20.98 10.83
N ARG A 224 -4.18 -20.77 9.89
CA ARG A 224 -5.55 -21.27 10.05
C ARG A 224 -5.82 -22.60 9.37
N PHE A 225 -5.00 -22.98 8.40
CA PHE A 225 -5.16 -24.21 7.62
C PHE A 225 -3.85 -25.00 7.56
N ASP A 226 -3.93 -26.30 7.83
CA ASP A 226 -2.82 -27.21 7.54
C ASP A 226 -2.92 -27.79 6.12
N ASP A 227 -2.87 -26.90 5.13
CA ASP A 227 -2.88 -27.29 3.71
C ASP A 227 -1.61 -26.77 3.02
N ARG A 228 -0.66 -27.67 2.75
CA ARG A 228 0.61 -27.35 2.09
C ARG A 228 0.38 -26.77 0.68
N LEU A 229 -0.57 -27.31 -0.09
CA LEU A 229 -0.82 -26.82 -1.44
C LEU A 229 -1.40 -25.41 -1.41
N LEU A 230 -2.32 -25.11 -0.49
CA LEU A 230 -2.84 -23.76 -0.30
C LEU A 230 -1.71 -22.78 0.04
N ARG A 231 -0.77 -23.16 0.92
CA ARG A 231 0.38 -22.31 1.26
C ARG A 231 1.28 -22.01 0.06
N TRP A 232 1.57 -23.00 -0.79
CA TRP A 232 2.35 -22.82 -2.01
C TRP A 232 1.61 -21.97 -3.04
N LEU A 233 0.34 -22.26 -3.27
CA LEU A 233 -0.52 -21.49 -4.16
C LEU A 233 -0.52 -20.01 -3.79
N LEU A 234 -0.77 -19.67 -2.53
CA LEU A 234 -0.83 -18.27 -2.09
C LEU A 234 0.53 -17.58 -2.09
N SER A 235 1.61 -18.30 -1.78
CA SER A 235 2.96 -17.73 -1.88
C SER A 235 3.33 -17.44 -3.35
N GLY A 236 2.95 -18.32 -4.28
CA GLY A 236 3.09 -18.08 -5.72
C GLY A 236 2.22 -16.91 -6.20
N SER A 237 0.97 -16.84 -5.74
CA SER A 237 0.06 -15.73 -6.04
C SER A 237 0.58 -14.38 -5.53
N ALA A 238 1.29 -14.33 -4.40
CA ALA A 238 1.91 -13.09 -3.91
C ALA A 238 2.95 -12.54 -4.89
N VAL A 239 3.77 -13.41 -5.48
CA VAL A 239 4.73 -13.02 -6.55
C VAL A 239 3.98 -12.63 -7.82
N LEU A 240 2.94 -13.39 -8.17
CA LEU A 240 2.14 -13.13 -9.36
C LEU A 240 1.40 -11.78 -9.30
N VAL A 241 0.88 -11.37 -8.14
CA VAL A 241 0.26 -10.04 -7.93
C VAL A 241 1.26 -8.93 -8.24
N LEU A 242 2.52 -9.06 -7.83
CA LEU A 242 3.57 -8.07 -8.14
C LEU A 242 3.88 -8.04 -9.65
N ALA A 243 3.93 -9.20 -10.31
CA ALA A 243 4.10 -9.28 -11.75
C ALA A 243 2.92 -8.62 -12.51
N VAL A 244 1.68 -8.86 -12.08
CA VAL A 244 0.47 -8.23 -12.63
C VAL A 244 0.49 -6.72 -12.41
N ALA A 245 0.85 -6.25 -11.21
CA ALA A 245 0.99 -4.82 -10.92
C ALA A 245 2.09 -4.16 -11.79
N TYR A 246 3.20 -4.86 -12.01
CA TYR A 246 4.29 -4.39 -12.85
C TYR A 246 3.88 -4.29 -14.32
N LEU A 247 3.31 -5.35 -14.87
CA LEU A 247 2.88 -5.35 -16.26
C LEU A 247 1.75 -4.36 -16.49
N GLY A 248 0.76 -4.28 -15.59
CA GLY A 248 -0.33 -3.30 -15.68
C GLY A 248 0.12 -1.84 -15.65
N ARG A 249 1.30 -1.55 -15.07
CA ARG A 249 1.96 -0.24 -15.19
C ARG A 249 2.75 -0.09 -16.49
N ARG A 250 3.34 -1.17 -17.02
CA ARG A 250 4.13 -1.17 -18.26
C ARG A 250 3.26 -1.06 -19.52
N THR A 251 2.08 -1.66 -19.53
CA THR A 251 1.10 -1.57 -20.63
C THR A 251 0.77 -0.09 -20.92
N VAL A 252 0.49 0.68 -19.87
CA VAL A 252 0.26 2.13 -19.90
C VAL A 252 1.43 2.92 -20.51
N MET A 253 2.66 2.43 -20.38
CA MET A 253 3.87 3.18 -20.78
C MET A 253 4.40 2.82 -22.17
N THR A 254 4.12 1.61 -22.68
CA THR A 254 4.88 1.02 -23.80
C THR A 254 4.02 0.62 -25.00
N TYR A 255 2.67 0.62 -24.88
CA TYR A 255 1.72 0.26 -25.95
C TYR A 255 2.16 -0.95 -26.79
N SER A 256 2.30 -2.12 -26.14
CA SER A 256 2.80 -3.35 -26.76
C SER A 256 1.76 -4.47 -26.63
N PRO A 257 1.17 -4.95 -27.74
CA PRO A 257 0.15 -6.00 -27.70
C PRO A 257 0.63 -7.29 -27.02
N ALA A 258 1.92 -7.62 -27.15
CA ALA A 258 2.52 -8.78 -26.50
C ALA A 258 2.56 -8.63 -24.96
N LEU A 259 2.88 -7.43 -24.45
CA LEU A 259 2.89 -7.16 -23.02
C LEU A 259 1.46 -7.12 -22.46
N ASP A 260 0.51 -6.59 -23.22
CA ASP A 260 -0.91 -6.57 -22.86
C ASP A 260 -1.48 -7.99 -22.76
N GLY A 261 -1.17 -8.84 -23.75
CA GLY A 261 -1.54 -10.25 -23.72
C GLY A 261 -0.93 -11.00 -22.53
N LEU A 262 0.35 -10.77 -22.24
CA LEU A 262 1.02 -11.36 -21.06
C LEU A 262 0.39 -10.88 -19.75
N TYR A 263 0.12 -9.59 -19.63
CA TYR A 263 -0.54 -8.99 -18.48
C TYR A 263 -1.91 -9.62 -18.22
N VAL A 264 -2.77 -9.71 -19.24
CA VAL A 264 -4.11 -10.31 -19.13
C VAL A 264 -4.02 -11.79 -18.80
N ALA A 265 -3.09 -12.54 -19.42
CA ALA A 265 -2.89 -13.95 -19.13
C ALA A 265 -2.48 -14.18 -17.66
N LEU A 266 -1.52 -13.41 -17.15
CA LEU A 266 -1.09 -13.51 -15.75
C LEU A 266 -2.19 -13.07 -14.77
N ALA A 267 -3.00 -12.06 -15.13
CA ALA A 267 -4.17 -11.68 -14.35
C ALA A 267 -5.21 -12.80 -14.32
N ALA A 268 -5.48 -13.48 -15.44
CA ALA A 268 -6.38 -14.63 -15.48
C ALA A 268 -5.88 -15.79 -14.61
N VAL A 269 -4.58 -16.12 -14.67
CA VAL A 269 -3.96 -17.13 -13.79
C VAL A 269 -4.12 -16.75 -12.32
N LEU A 270 -3.95 -15.46 -12.00
CA LEU A 270 -4.12 -14.96 -10.63
C LEU A 270 -5.58 -15.08 -10.15
N ALA A 271 -6.56 -14.75 -11.00
CA ALA A 271 -7.97 -14.94 -10.68
C ALA A 271 -8.31 -16.42 -10.43
N VAL A 272 -7.80 -17.32 -11.27
CA VAL A 272 -7.94 -18.78 -11.07
C VAL A 272 -7.31 -19.20 -9.76
N ALA A 273 -6.12 -18.69 -9.41
CA ALA A 273 -5.45 -18.98 -8.15
C ALA A 273 -6.24 -18.49 -6.93
N PHE A 274 -6.88 -17.32 -7.00
CA PHE A 274 -7.81 -16.86 -5.95
C PHE A 274 -9.02 -17.78 -5.83
N GLY A 275 -9.65 -18.17 -6.95
CA GLY A 275 -10.77 -19.12 -6.96
C GLY A 275 -10.42 -20.49 -6.36
N ALA A 276 -9.28 -21.05 -6.77
CA ALA A 276 -8.74 -22.28 -6.19
C ALA A 276 -8.43 -22.13 -4.70
N GLY A 277 -7.89 -20.97 -4.29
CA GLY A 277 -7.68 -20.62 -2.88
C GLY A 277 -8.97 -20.65 -2.06
N ILE A 278 -10.07 -20.05 -2.58
CA ILE A 278 -11.39 -20.04 -1.92
C ILE A 278 -11.92 -21.45 -1.76
N TYR A 279 -11.86 -22.27 -2.82
CA TYR A 279 -12.29 -23.66 -2.77
C TYR A 279 -11.51 -24.42 -1.68
N ARG A 280 -10.18 -24.32 -1.70
CA ARG A 280 -9.33 -25.02 -0.73
C ARG A 280 -9.54 -24.53 0.70
N SER A 281 -9.64 -23.21 0.93
CA SER A 281 -9.85 -22.65 2.27
C SER A 281 -11.17 -23.14 2.88
N ARG A 282 -12.24 -23.24 2.07
CA ARG A 282 -13.53 -23.78 2.51
C ARG A 282 -13.46 -25.28 2.81
N THR A 283 -12.81 -26.07 1.96
CA THR A 283 -12.65 -27.51 2.21
C THR A 283 -11.75 -27.83 3.41
N ALA A 284 -10.74 -27.01 3.70
CA ALA A 284 -9.89 -27.17 4.87
C ALA A 284 -10.62 -26.77 6.16
N ALA A 285 -11.51 -25.76 6.09
CA ALA A 285 -12.32 -25.34 7.22
C ALA A 285 -13.30 -26.44 7.67
N THR A 286 -13.87 -27.23 6.75
CA THR A 286 -14.80 -28.32 7.07
C THR A 286 -14.12 -29.58 7.60
N ARG A 287 -12.80 -29.72 7.43
CA ARG A 287 -12.01 -30.87 7.90
C ARG A 287 -11.37 -30.66 9.26
N SER A 288 -11.47 -29.46 9.82
CA SER A 288 -11.00 -29.19 11.19
C SER A 288 -12.06 -29.72 12.17
N PRO A 289 -11.71 -30.69 13.05
CA PRO A 289 -12.65 -31.26 14.01
C PRO A 289 -13.18 -30.22 15.01
#